data_AF-A0A6N4STL2-F1
#
_entry.id   AF-A0A6N4STL2-F1
#
_cell.length_a   1.000
_cell.length_b   1.000
_cell.length_c   1.000
_cell.angle_alpha   90.00
_cell.angle_beta   90.00
_cell.angle_gamma   90.00
#
_symmetry.space_group_name_H-M   'P 1'
#
loop_
_entity.id
_entity.type
_entity.pdbx_description
1 polymer ?
#
loop_
_entity_poly.entity_id
_entity_poly.type
_entity_poly.pdbx_seq_one_letter_code
_entity_poly.pdbx_strand_id
1 'polypeptide(L)'
;MKHNNQEIRTDGPYVYNEELPVWLVAVSGWGSEDINSAHERMRAYLLAAEKLKINIQFTTRLGTFQSYKHAPAVAKEIMQHNDTTFAVYTTKLGENWQKTFHDEMSKHLNGK
;
A
#
# COMPACT_ATOMS: atom_id res chain seq x y z
N MET A 1 0.81 -21.08 14.78
CA MET A 1 0.70 -19.70 15.28
C MET A 1 -0.55 -19.10 14.67
N LYS A 2 -1.49 -18.62 15.49
CA LYS A 2 -2.73 -18.03 15.00
C LYS A 2 -2.36 -16.72 14.31
N HIS A 3 -2.57 -16.63 12.99
CA HIS A 3 -2.54 -15.34 12.31
C HIS A 3 -3.62 -14.49 12.97
N ASN A 4 -3.22 -13.52 13.80
CA ASN A 4 -4.16 -12.55 14.33
C ASN A 4 -4.83 -11.91 13.11
N ASN A 5 -6.15 -12.05 13.01
CA ASN A 5 -6.99 -11.28 12.11
C ASN A 5 -6.98 -9.81 12.58
N GLN A 6 -5.82 -9.17 12.49
CA GLN A 6 -5.71 -7.74 12.71
C GLN A 6 -6.46 -7.09 11.55
N GLU A 7 -7.56 -6.43 11.90
CA GLU A 7 -8.39 -5.68 10.97
C GLU A 7 -7.51 -4.64 10.27
N ILE A 8 -7.36 -4.74 8.95
CA ILE A 8 -6.53 -3.82 8.19
C ILE A 8 -7.30 -2.51 8.08
N ARG A 9 -6.78 -1.45 8.71
CA ARG A 9 -7.41 -0.14 8.71
C ARG A 9 -6.96 0.69 7.52
N THR A 10 -7.88 1.46 6.96
CA THR A 10 -7.54 2.55 6.04
C THR A 10 -7.33 3.84 6.82
N ASP A 11 -6.60 4.77 6.21
CA ASP A 11 -6.33 6.13 6.69
C ASP A 11 -5.62 6.20 8.05
N GLY A 12 -4.97 5.09 8.43
CA GLY A 12 -3.97 5.00 9.51
C GLY A 12 -2.65 4.43 8.98
N PRO A 13 -1.49 4.99 9.34
CA PRO A 13 -0.22 4.49 8.85
C PRO A 13 0.17 3.18 9.55
N TYR A 14 0.70 2.25 8.76
CA TYR A 14 1.51 1.14 9.22
C TYR A 14 2.97 1.61 9.24
N VAL A 15 3.53 1.75 10.44
CA VAL A 15 4.89 2.27 10.65
C VAL A 15 5.78 1.16 11.18
N TYR A 16 6.83 0.86 10.42
CA TYR A 16 7.89 -0.07 10.80
C TYR A 16 9.20 0.67 11.14
N ASN A 17 9.51 1.75 10.41
CA ASN A 17 10.79 2.45 10.51
C ASN A 17 10.59 3.97 10.57
N GLU A 18 10.95 4.60 11.68
CA GLU A 18 10.78 6.05 11.87
C GLU A 18 11.60 6.91 10.90
N GLU A 19 12.64 6.36 10.27
CA GLU A 19 13.48 7.07 9.30
C GLU A 19 12.90 7.08 7.87
N LEU A 20 11.87 6.28 7.60
CA LEU A 20 11.30 6.13 6.27
C LEU A 20 9.99 6.93 6.13
N PRO A 21 9.77 7.63 5.01
CA PRO A 21 8.48 8.28 4.75
C PRO A 21 7.37 7.25 4.57
N VAL A 22 6.11 7.64 4.77
CA VAL A 22 4.95 6.76 4.59
C VAL A 22 4.56 6.71 3.13
N TRP A 23 4.49 5.53 2.51
CA TRP A 23 3.94 5.38 1.17
C TRP A 23 2.40 5.36 1.22
N LEU A 24 1.74 6.24 0.46
CA LEU A 24 0.28 6.25 0.32
C LEU A 24 -0.19 5.24 -0.74
N VAL A 25 -0.85 4.19 -0.29
CA VAL A 25 -1.43 3.14 -1.15
C VAL A 25 -2.92 3.43 -1.34
N ALA A 26 -3.29 3.91 -2.52
CA ALA A 26 -4.69 4.22 -2.81
C ALA A 26 -5.54 2.96 -3.00
N VAL A 27 -6.70 2.93 -2.35
CA VAL A 27 -7.62 1.78 -2.32
C VAL A 27 -8.84 1.99 -3.26
N SER A 28 -8.73 2.88 -4.25
CA SER A 28 -9.84 3.18 -5.19
C SER A 28 -10.16 1.97 -6.07
N GLY A 29 -11.44 1.62 -6.21
CA GLY A 29 -11.89 0.52 -7.09
C GLY A 29 -12.12 -0.83 -6.38
N TRP A 30 -11.97 -0.90 -5.06
CA TRP A 30 -11.91 -2.16 -4.31
C TRP A 30 -13.32 -2.67 -3.90
N GLY A 31 -14.36 -2.11 -4.53
CA GLY A 31 -15.78 -2.39 -4.29
C GLY A 31 -16.53 -3.04 -5.46
N SER A 32 -15.85 -3.55 -6.49
CA SER A 32 -16.50 -4.37 -7.52
C SER A 32 -16.39 -5.86 -7.18
N GLU A 33 -17.54 -6.51 -7.05
CA GLU A 33 -17.89 -7.95 -6.90
C GLU A 33 -17.06 -8.89 -6.01
N ASP A 34 -15.86 -8.53 -5.54
CA ASP A 34 -15.07 -9.40 -4.68
C ASP A 34 -14.30 -8.60 -3.62
N ILE A 35 -15.01 -8.17 -2.57
CA ILE A 35 -14.44 -7.59 -1.34
C ILE A 35 -13.33 -8.48 -0.75
N ASN A 36 -13.34 -9.79 -1.03
CA ASN A 36 -12.27 -10.70 -0.64
C ASN A 36 -10.96 -10.39 -1.40
N SER A 37 -11.04 -10.09 -2.70
CA SER A 37 -9.90 -9.69 -3.53
C SER A 37 -9.26 -8.38 -3.05
N ALA A 38 -10.08 -7.46 -2.55
CA ALA A 38 -9.61 -6.23 -1.92
C ALA A 38 -8.80 -6.53 -0.64
N HIS A 39 -9.37 -7.23 0.34
CA HIS A 39 -8.64 -7.54 1.57
C HIS A 39 -7.39 -8.39 1.35
N GLU A 40 -7.42 -9.33 0.39
CA GLU A 40 -6.26 -10.13 0.00
C GLU A 40 -5.13 -9.26 -0.54
N ARG A 41 -5.43 -8.28 -1.40
CA ARG A 41 -4.43 -7.29 -1.85
C ARG A 41 -3.90 -6.45 -0.69
N MET A 42 -4.75 -5.92 0.20
CA MET A 42 -4.28 -5.13 1.35
C MET A 42 -3.33 -5.95 2.22
N ARG A 43 -3.66 -7.23 2.43
CA ARG A 43 -2.82 -8.16 3.19
C ARG A 43 -1.49 -8.43 2.47
N ALA A 44 -1.49 -8.65 1.16
CA ALA A 44 -0.26 -8.84 0.38
C ALA A 44 0.67 -7.61 0.46
N TYR A 45 0.10 -6.40 0.37
CA TYR A 45 0.84 -5.14 0.55
C TYR A 45 1.46 -5.04 1.95
N LEU A 46 0.71 -5.37 3.02
CA LEU A 46 1.23 -5.36 4.39
C LEU A 46 2.38 -6.34 4.57
N LEU A 47 2.23 -7.58 4.09
CA LEU A 47 3.26 -8.61 4.25
C LEU A 47 4.54 -8.24 3.49
N ALA A 48 4.41 -7.67 2.29
CA ALA A 48 5.55 -7.15 1.56
C ALA A 48 6.19 -5.95 2.30
N ALA A 49 5.38 -5.04 2.84
CA ALA A 49 5.88 -3.90 3.62
C ALA A 49 6.61 -4.34 4.89
N GLU A 50 6.08 -5.34 5.61
CA GLU A 50 6.71 -5.99 6.76
C GLU A 50 8.06 -6.60 6.40
N LYS A 51 8.13 -7.31 5.27
CA LYS A 51 9.34 -7.96 4.81
C LYS A 51 10.45 -6.97 4.47
N LEU A 52 10.08 -5.86 3.82
CA LEU A 52 11.00 -4.79 3.45
C LEU A 52 11.21 -3.74 4.56
N LYS A 53 10.49 -3.84 5.69
CA LYS A 53 10.59 -2.90 6.80
C LYS A 53 10.24 -1.46 6.39
N ILE A 54 9.26 -1.28 5.51
CA ILE A 54 8.81 0.01 4.97
C ILE A 54 7.48 0.47 5.56
N ASN A 55 7.21 1.77 5.46
CA ASN A 55 5.99 2.37 5.98
C ASN A 55 4.94 2.49 4.87
N ILE A 56 3.70 2.11 5.14
CA ILE A 56 2.60 2.26 4.19
C ILE A 56 1.36 2.82 4.88
N GLN A 57 0.50 3.50 4.14
CA GLN A 57 -0.84 3.87 4.56
C GLN A 57 -1.81 3.59 3.43
N PHE A 58 -2.74 2.67 3.68
CA PHE A 58 -3.89 2.51 2.79
C PHE A 58 -4.74 3.75 2.90
N THR A 59 -5.04 4.42 1.80
CA THR A 59 -5.84 5.64 1.83
C THR A 59 -7.09 5.55 0.96
N THR A 60 -8.21 5.99 1.53
CA THR A 60 -9.48 6.14 0.84
C THR A 60 -9.65 7.53 0.23
N ARG A 61 -8.61 8.40 0.31
CA ARG A 61 -8.66 9.79 -0.15
C ARG A 61 -9.01 9.95 -1.64
N LEU A 62 -8.74 8.95 -2.49
CA LEU A 62 -9.20 8.95 -3.89
C LEU A 62 -10.71 8.72 -4.05
N GLY A 63 -11.42 8.45 -2.96
CA GLY A 63 -12.84 8.13 -2.91
C GLY A 63 -13.13 6.65 -3.13
N THR A 64 -14.37 6.29 -2.82
CA THR A 64 -15.01 5.10 -3.40
C THR A 64 -15.44 5.44 -4.83
N PHE A 65 -15.97 4.47 -5.59
CA PHE A 65 -16.52 4.69 -6.94
C PHE A 65 -17.51 5.88 -7.07
N GLN A 66 -17.96 6.47 -5.96
CA GLN A 66 -18.96 7.55 -5.92
C GLN A 66 -18.37 8.97 -5.70
N SER A 67 -17.06 9.14 -5.48
CA SER A 67 -16.47 10.44 -5.04
C SER A 67 -15.59 11.16 -6.09
N TYR A 68 -15.68 10.77 -7.38
CA TYR A 68 -14.76 11.15 -8.46
C TYR A 68 -14.48 12.66 -8.68
N LYS A 69 -15.31 13.58 -8.14
CA LYS A 69 -15.16 15.03 -8.34
C LYS A 69 -13.84 15.61 -7.82
N HIS A 70 -13.22 15.01 -6.80
CA HIS A 70 -11.93 15.42 -6.24
C HIS A 70 -10.75 14.51 -6.63
N ALA A 71 -11.03 13.40 -7.33
CA ALA A 71 -10.04 12.37 -7.62
C ALA A 71 -8.81 12.87 -8.39
N PRO A 72 -8.88 13.80 -9.36
CA PRO A 72 -7.69 14.22 -10.12
C PRO A 72 -6.68 15.02 -9.27
N ALA A 73 -7.15 15.94 -8.43
CA ALA A 73 -6.28 16.75 -7.57
C ALA A 73 -5.63 15.87 -6.48
N VAL A 74 -6.43 15.02 -5.85
CA VAL A 74 -5.93 14.09 -4.83
C VAL A 74 -4.98 13.03 -5.43
N ALA A 75 -5.24 12.55 -6.65
CA ALA A 75 -4.33 11.65 -7.35
C ALA A 75 -2.99 12.32 -7.61
N LYS A 76 -2.98 13.58 -8.05
CA LYS A 76 -1.75 14.34 -8.24
C LYS A 76 -0.97 14.49 -6.94
N GLU A 77 -1.63 14.82 -5.83
CA GLU A 77 -0.99 14.92 -4.51
C GLU A 77 -0.38 13.59 -4.07
N ILE A 78 -1.12 12.49 -4.20
CA ILE A 78 -0.64 11.14 -3.85
C ILE A 78 0.55 10.75 -4.72
N MET A 79 0.51 11.02 -6.02
CA MET A 79 1.63 10.76 -6.93
C MET A 79 2.89 11.52 -6.51
N GLN A 80 2.79 12.84 -6.31
CA GLN A 80 3.92 13.67 -5.90
C GLN A 80 4.52 13.24 -4.56
N HIS A 81 3.65 12.88 -3.60
CA HIS A 81 4.07 12.33 -2.32
C HIS A 81 4.81 11.01 -2.48
N ASN A 82 4.28 10.10 -3.30
CA ASN A 82 4.85 8.79 -3.53
C ASN A 82 6.17 8.86 -4.31
N ASP A 83 6.32 9.78 -5.27
CA ASP A 83 7.59 9.99 -5.98
C ASP A 83 8.72 10.36 -5.01
N THR A 84 8.43 11.26 -4.07
CA THR A 84 9.39 11.66 -3.03
C THR A 84 9.69 10.50 -2.08
N THR A 85 8.66 9.74 -1.69
CA THR A 85 8.79 8.55 -0.84
C THR A 85 9.67 7.48 -1.50
N PHE A 86 9.45 7.22 -2.79
CA PHE A 86 10.19 6.21 -3.55
C PHE A 86 11.64 6.61 -3.77
N ALA A 87 11.95 7.90 -3.93
CA ALA A 87 13.32 8.39 -3.98
C ALA A 87 14.08 8.08 -2.68
N VAL A 88 13.43 8.28 -1.52
CA VAL A 88 14.02 7.92 -0.22
C VAL A 88 14.19 6.41 -0.09
N TYR A 89 13.21 5.62 -0.50
CA TYR A 89 13.29 4.16 -0.46
C TYR A 89 14.42 3.64 -1.34
N THR A 90 14.58 4.16 -2.55
CA THR A 90 15.69 3.80 -3.45
C THR A 90 17.05 4.12 -2.82
N THR A 91 17.16 5.28 -2.16
CA THR A 91 18.40 5.69 -1.49
C THR A 91 18.72 4.81 -0.27
N LYS A 92 17.70 4.43 0.52
CA LYS A 92 17.88 3.71 1.79
C LYS A 92 17.91 2.19 1.64
N LEU A 93 17.19 1.65 0.66
CA LEU A 93 16.95 0.21 0.46
C LEU A 93 17.62 -0.33 -0.81
N GLY A 94 18.13 0.56 -1.68
CA GLY A 94 18.73 0.23 -2.97
C GLY A 94 17.69 0.06 -4.09
N GLU A 95 18.13 0.20 -5.35
CA GLU A 95 17.25 0.23 -6.55
C GLU A 95 16.35 -1.01 -6.71
N ASN A 96 16.72 -2.14 -6.11
CA ASN A 96 15.97 -3.39 -6.21
C ASN A 96 14.75 -3.49 -5.28
N TRP A 97 14.51 -2.52 -4.39
CA TRP A 97 13.43 -2.60 -3.40
C TRP A 97 12.06 -2.79 -4.04
N GLN A 98 11.80 -2.15 -5.19
CA GLN A 98 10.53 -2.27 -5.91
C GLN A 98 10.31 -3.68 -6.44
N LYS A 99 11.36 -4.31 -6.98
CA LYS A 99 11.30 -5.69 -7.45
C LYS A 99 11.04 -6.63 -6.29
N THR A 100 11.76 -6.48 -5.18
CA THR A 100 11.56 -7.30 -3.98
C THR A 100 10.13 -7.15 -3.44
N PHE A 101 9.61 -5.91 -3.38
CA PHE A 101 8.24 -5.68 -2.95
C PHE A 101 7.22 -6.40 -3.85
N HIS A 102 7.39 -6.30 -5.18
CA HIS A 102 6.53 -6.96 -6.14
C HIS A 102 6.61 -8.49 -6.06
N ASP A 103 7.82 -9.06 -5.90
CA ASP A 103 8.02 -10.50 -5.75
C ASP A 103 7.32 -11.02 -4.48
N GLU A 104 7.42 -10.30 -3.36
CA GLU A 104 6.73 -10.67 -2.12
C GLU A 104 5.21 -10.58 -2.26
N MET A 105 4.68 -9.50 -2.86
CA MET A 105 3.24 -9.41 -3.13
C MET A 105 2.73 -10.56 -4.02
N SER A 106 3.48 -10.90 -5.07
CA SER A 106 3.09 -11.93 -6.03
C SER A 106 3.03 -13.31 -5.39
N LYS A 107 3.92 -13.62 -4.44
CA LYS A 107 3.87 -14.87 -3.66
C LYS A 107 2.56 -14.99 -2.87
N HIS A 108 2.06 -13.88 -2.34
CA HIS A 108 0.83 -13.86 -1.54
C HIS A 108 -0.45 -13.87 -2.39
N LEU A 109 -0.40 -13.37 -3.62
CA LEU A 109 -1.55 -13.33 -4.52
C LEU A 109 -1.66 -14.57 -5.42
N ASN A 110 -0.54 -15.11 -5.91
CA ASN A 110 -0.49 -16.24 -6.85
C ASN A 110 -0.18 -17.59 -6.20
N GLY A 111 0.11 -17.62 -4.89
CA GLY A 111 0.39 -18.85 -4.14
C GLY A 111 -0.85 -19.66 -3.74
N LYS A 112 -1.96 -19.54 -4.47
CA LYS A 112 -3.16 -20.38 -4.33
C LYS A 112 -3.07 -21.61 -5.23
#